data_AF-A0A521HFI3-F1
#
_entry.id   AF-A0A521HFI3-F1
#
_cell.length_a   1.000
_cell.length_b   1.000
_cell.length_c   1.000
_cell.angle_alpha   90.00
_cell.angle_beta   90.00
_cell.angle_gamma   90.00
#
_symmetry.space_group_name_H-M   'P 1'
#
loop_
_entity.id
_entity.type
_entity.pdbx_description
1 polymer ?
#
loop_
_entity_poly.entity_id
_entity_poly.type
_entity_poly.pdbx_seq_one_letter_code
_entity_poly.pdbx_strand_id
1 'polypeptide(L)' 'MCKRLRIILLLLLFSPLTWAAPPSTLGFQGNLADLNGDPISASLAITFRLYDVQSGGTELWSETQPNV' A
#
# COMPACT_ATOMS: atom_id res chain seq x y z
N MET A 1 20.10 -12.53 -41.95
CA MET A 1 18.86 -12.68 -41.13
C MET A 1 19.10 -13.37 -39.78
N CYS A 2 19.82 -14.49 -39.72
CA CYS A 2 20.02 -15.27 -38.48
C CYS A 2 20.78 -14.57 -37.33
N LYS A 3 21.63 -13.57 -37.63
CA LYS A 3 22.44 -12.87 -36.61
C LYS A 3 21.61 -11.93 -35.73
N ARG A 4 20.60 -11.27 -36.32
CA ARG A 4 19.66 -10.39 -35.59
C ARG A 4 18.67 -11.21 -34.76
N LEU A 5 18.24 -12.37 -35.28
CA LEU A 5 17.37 -13.30 -34.56
C LEU A 5 18.04 -13.85 -33.28
N ARG A 6 19.34 -14.16 -33.35
CA ARG A 6 20.11 -14.59 -32.16
C ARG A 6 20.25 -13.50 -31.10
N ILE A 7 20.45 -12.25 -31.52
CA ILE A 7 20.56 -11.11 -30.60
C ILE A 7 19.21 -10.83 -29.91
N ILE A 8 18.11 -10.91 -30.65
CA ILE A 8 16.76 -10.74 -30.10
C ILE A 8 16.43 -11.86 -29.10
N LEU A 9 16.78 -13.11 -29.44
CA LEU A 9 16.59 -14.25 -28.55
C LEU A 9 17.42 -14.11 -27.26
N LEU A 10 18.67 -13.64 -27.36
CA LEU A 10 19.54 -13.40 -26.21
C LEU A 10 18.99 -12.29 -25.29
N LEU A 11 18.43 -11.21 -25.86
CA LEU A 11 17.79 -10.13 -25.11
C LEU A 11 16.53 -10.60 -24.36
N LEU A 12 15.74 -11.48 -24.97
CA LEU A 12 14.56 -12.06 -24.32
C LEU A 12 14.93 -12.98 -23.15
N LEU A 13 16.04 -13.73 -23.24
CA LEU A 13 16.53 -14.57 -22.14
C LEU A 13 17.07 -13.77 -20.94
N PHE A 14 17.48 -12.51 -21.12
CA PHE A 14 18.02 -11.64 -20.08
C PHE A 14 16.99 -10.69 -19.46
N SER A 15 15.70 -10.89 -19.74
CA SER A 15 14.66 -10.06 -19.11
C SER A 15 14.55 -10.38 -17.62
N PRO A 16 14.76 -9.41 -16.71
CA PRO A 16 14.63 -9.65 -15.28
C PRO A 16 13.16 -9.91 -14.93
N LEU A 17 12.90 -10.98 -14.15
CA LEU A 17 11.62 -11.14 -13.48
C LEU A 17 11.55 -10.10 -12.34
N THR A 18 10.88 -8.98 -12.57
CA THR A 18 10.62 -8.01 -11.53
C THR A 18 9.44 -8.49 -10.68
N TRP A 19 9.69 -8.76 -9.41
CA TRP A 19 8.64 -9.01 -8.43
C TRP A 19 8.32 -7.68 -7.73
N ALA A 20 7.17 -7.09 -8.05
CA ALA A 20 6.69 -5.92 -7.34
C ALA A 20 5.89 -6.39 -6.12
N ALA A 21 6.46 -6.21 -4.92
CA ALA A 21 5.70 -6.39 -3.69
C ALA A 21 4.72 -5.20 -3.53
N PRO A 22 3.46 -5.44 -3.14
CA PRO A 22 2.56 -4.34 -2.78
C PRO A 22 3.11 -3.58 -1.56
N PRO A 23 2.76 -2.29 -1.38
CA PRO A 23 3.09 -1.56 -0.16
C PRO A 23 2.54 -2.28 1.08
N SER A 24 3.34 -2.30 2.15
CA SER A 24 2.95 -2.87 3.44
C SER A 24 2.15 -1.89 4.32
N THR A 25 2.02 -0.64 3.87
CA THR A 25 1.36 0.46 4.56
C THR A 25 0.32 1.09 3.66
N LEU A 26 -0.65 1.76 4.27
CA LEU A 26 -1.73 2.45 3.57
C LEU A 26 -1.48 3.96 3.58
N GLY A 27 -1.44 4.58 2.40
CA GLY A 27 -1.40 6.04 2.30
C GLY A 27 -2.75 6.64 2.69
N PHE A 28 -2.75 7.57 3.65
CA PHE A 28 -3.94 8.25 4.15
C PHE A 28 -3.74 9.77 4.16
N GLN A 29 -4.80 10.51 3.82
CA GLN A 29 -4.87 11.97 3.97
C GLN A 29 -6.28 12.36 4.41
N GLY A 30 -6.40 13.25 5.40
CA GLY A 30 -7.67 13.76 5.89
C GLY A 30 -7.47 14.80 6.99
N ASN A 31 -8.58 15.42 7.40
CA ASN A 31 -8.63 16.29 8.57
C ASN A 31 -9.52 15.64 9.63
N LEU A 32 -9.08 15.65 10.89
CA LEU A 32 -9.90 15.21 12.00
C LEU A 32 -10.67 16.41 12.56
N ALA A 33 -11.99 16.28 12.66
CA ALA A 33 -12.85 17.32 13.16
C ALA A 33 -13.79 16.77 14.24
N ASP A 34 -14.24 17.66 15.12
CA ASP A 34 -15.23 17.34 16.15
C ASP A 34 -16.66 17.28 15.56
N LEU A 35 -17.65 17.09 16.44
CA LEU A 35 -19.07 17.01 16.04
C LEU A 35 -19.62 18.34 15.47
N ASN A 36 -18.97 19.47 15.75
CA ASN A 36 -19.33 20.79 15.24
C ASN A 36 -18.61 21.10 13.90
N GLY A 37 -17.67 20.25 13.49
CA GLY A 37 -16.85 20.44 12.30
C GLY A 37 -15.55 21.23 12.55
N ASP A 38 -15.22 21.54 13.80
CA ASP A 38 -14.00 22.25 14.15
C ASP A 38 -12.78 21.31 14.07
N PRO A 39 -11.66 21.73 13.44
CA PRO A 39 -10.46 20.92 13.36
C PRO A 39 -9.88 20.58 14.73
N ILE A 40 -9.54 19.32 14.94
CA ILE A 40 -8.87 18.87 16.16
C ILE A 40 -7.39 19.23 16.07
N SER A 41 -6.96 20.17 16.91
CA SER A 41 -5.56 20.61 17.01
C SER A 41 -4.83 19.88 18.14
N ALA A 42 -4.68 18.56 18.01
CA ALA A 42 -3.96 17.73 18.97
C ALA A 42 -3.26 16.58 18.23
N SER A 43 -2.12 16.14 18.76
CA SER A 43 -1.46 14.93 18.26
C SER A 43 -2.17 13.69 18.80
N LEU A 44 -2.62 12.81 17.90
CA LEU A 44 -3.37 11.61 18.26
C LEU A 44 -2.73 10.37 17.64
N ALA A 45 -2.93 9.24 18.33
CA ALA A 45 -2.63 7.93 17.77
C ALA A 45 -3.83 7.46 16.94
N ILE A 46 -3.59 7.15 15.66
CA ILE A 46 -4.60 6.63 14.73
C ILE A 46 -4.23 5.21 14.35
N THR A 47 -5.16 4.26 14.54
CA THR A 47 -4.97 2.86 14.12
C THR A 47 -5.88 2.53 12.95
N PHE A 48 -5.28 2.08 11.85
CA PHE A 48 -5.96 1.57 10.67
C PHE A 48 -6.01 0.04 10.72
N ARG A 49 -7.13 -0.55 10.30
CA ARG A 49 -7.32 -2.01 10.29
C ARG A 49 -8.01 -2.45 9.01
N LEU A 50 -7.63 -3.62 8.52
CA LEU A 50 -8.26 -4.29 7.38
C LEU A 50 -8.85 -5.63 7.83
N TYR A 51 -10.07 -5.93 7.39
CA TYR A 51 -10.78 -7.17 7.71
C TYR A 51 -11.13 -7.93 6.42
N ASP A 52 -11.33 -9.24 6.55
CA ASP A 52 -11.74 -10.11 5.45
C ASP A 52 -13.21 -9.95 5.03
N VAL A 53 -14.09 -9.59 5.97
CA VAL A 53 -15.53 -9.39 5.74
C VAL A 53 -16.07 -8.15 6.46
N GLN A 54 -17.25 -7.70 6.02
CA GLN A 54 -17.87 -6.46 6.48
C GLN A 54 -18.24 -6.43 7.97
N SER A 55 -18.54 -7.57 8.59
CA SER A 55 -18.94 -7.64 10.00
C SER A 55 -18.59 -9.00 10.60
N GLY A 56 -18.03 -8.99 11.82
CA GLY A 56 -17.62 -10.21 12.53
C GLY A 56 -16.39 -10.92 11.94
N GLY A 57 -15.64 -10.25 11.05
CA GLY A 57 -14.48 -10.80 10.35
C GLY A 57 -13.19 -10.86 11.18
N THR A 58 -12.16 -11.44 10.57
CA THR A 58 -10.81 -11.52 11.14
C THR A 58 -9.97 -10.34 10.65
N GLU A 59 -9.21 -9.73 11.56
CA GLU A 59 -8.24 -8.69 11.21
C GLU A 59 -7.11 -9.30 10.36
N LEU A 60 -6.95 -8.80 9.14
CA LEU A 60 -5.89 -9.20 8.21
C LEU A 60 -4.63 -8.34 8.37
N TRP A 61 -4.80 -7.11 8.83
CA TRP A 61 -3.71 -6.13 8.95
C TRP A 61 -4.11 -5.00 9.91
N SER A 62 -3.12 -4.46 10.62
CA SER A 62 -3.26 -3.27 11.45
C SER A 62 -1.98 -2.44 11.43
N GLU A 63 -2.14 -1.11 11.43
CA GLU A 63 -1.04 -0.15 11.54
C GLU A 63 -1.45 1.00 12.45
N THR A 64 -0.54 1.42 13.32
CA THR A 64 -0.74 2.57 14.19
C THR A 64 0.21 3.69 13.81
N GLN A 65 -0.35 4.86 13.50
CA GLN A 65 0.34 6.13 13.37
C GLN A 65 0.29 6.83 14.74
N PRO A 66 1.40 6.90 15.49
CA PRO A 66 1.37 7.31 16.90
C PRO A 66 1.25 8.84 17.12
N ASN A 67 1.43 9.65 16.08
CA ASN A 67 1.46 11.10 16.17
C ASN A 67 1.03 11.73 14.84
N VAL A 68 -0.29 11.86 14.65
CA VAL A 68 -0.93 12.59 13.56
C VAL A 68 -1.53 13.86 14.13
#